data_AF-A0A8J3PZN0-F1
#
_entry.id   AF-A0A8J3PZN0-F1
#
_cell.length_a   1.000
_cell.length_b   1.000
_cell.length_c   1.000
_cell.angle_alpha   90.00
_cell.angle_beta   90.00
_cell.angle_gamma   90.00
#
_symmetry.space_group_name_H-M   'P 1'
#
loop_
_entity.id
_entity.type
_entity.pdbx_description
1 polymer ?
#
loop_
_entity_poly.entity_id
_entity_poly.type
_entity_poly.pdbx_seq_one_letter_code
_entity_poly.pdbx_strand_id
1 'polypeptide(L)'
;MVKLCDSAPDLLATMPPHQALRAWMGRFIDYATAKLGMADALRALVESGVNPYAQSHEMMPAALTSLLDASVKAGTIRPDITATDMFAALTGIALASGKSEQREQAERLLDLTMDGLRTAVR
;
A
#
# COMPACT_ATOMS: atom_id res chain seq x y z
N MET A 1 -3.38 -3.70 9.71
CA MET A 1 -3.60 -2.28 9.39
C MET A 1 -2.69 -1.36 10.19
N VAL A 2 -2.85 -1.23 11.52
CA VAL A 2 -2.07 -0.27 12.35
C VAL A 2 -0.55 -0.43 12.15
N LYS A 3 -0.01 -1.64 12.35
CA LYS A 3 1.41 -1.95 12.09
C LYS A 3 1.90 -1.59 10.67
N LEU A 4 1.03 -1.68 9.66
CA LEU A 4 1.37 -1.27 8.30
C LEU A 4 1.47 0.26 8.20
N CYS A 5 0.48 0.97 8.72
CA CYS A 5 0.45 2.44 8.70
C CYS A 5 1.62 3.03 9.49
N ASP A 6 1.86 2.51 10.70
CA ASP A 6 2.93 2.94 11.60
C ASP A 6 4.34 2.62 11.06
N SER A 7 4.43 1.80 10.01
CA SER A 7 5.73 1.50 9.42
C SER A 7 6.25 2.56 8.46
N ALA A 8 5.42 3.49 7.99
CA ALA A 8 5.86 4.51 7.05
C ALA A 8 6.96 5.42 7.62
N PRO A 9 6.87 5.95 8.85
CA PRO A 9 7.94 6.75 9.46
C PRO A 9 9.26 5.99 9.59
N ASP A 10 9.23 4.74 10.06
CA ASP A 10 10.43 3.91 10.23
C ASP A 10 11.12 3.61 8.89
N LEU A 11 10.32 3.34 7.85
CA LEU A 11 10.85 3.14 6.49
C LEU A 11 11.49 4.45 5.99
N LEU A 12 10.82 5.59 6.10
CA LEU A 12 11.38 6.88 5.70
C LEU A 12 12.65 7.27 6.47
N ALA A 13 12.79 6.82 7.72
CA ALA A 13 13.99 7.06 8.52
C ALA A 13 15.18 6.18 8.12
N THR A 14 14.94 5.03 7.47
CA THR A 14 15.98 4.00 7.24
C THR A 14 16.37 3.80 5.78
N MET A 15 15.64 4.38 4.83
CA MET A 15 15.95 4.24 3.40
C MET A 15 15.51 5.46 2.57
N PRO A 16 16.01 5.61 1.33
CA PRO A 16 15.55 6.65 0.42
C PRO A 16 14.02 6.61 0.23
N PRO A 17 13.33 7.76 0.13
CA PRO A 17 11.86 7.79 0.12
C PRO A 17 11.17 6.89 -0.91
N HIS A 18 11.65 6.82 -2.15
CA HIS A 18 11.10 5.92 -3.16
C HIS A 18 11.26 4.43 -2.81
N GLN A 19 12.33 4.06 -2.11
CA GLN A 19 12.54 2.70 -1.61
C GLN A 19 11.62 2.42 -0.42
N ALA A 20 11.42 3.41 0.46
CA ALA A 20 10.48 3.34 1.58
C ALA A 20 9.05 3.10 1.08
N LEU A 21 8.64 3.86 0.06
CA LEU A 21 7.36 3.69 -0.61
C LEU A 21 7.22 2.27 -1.17
N ARG A 22 8.20 1.78 -1.94
CA ARG A 22 8.17 0.42 -2.52
C ARG A 22 8.13 -0.68 -1.45
N ALA A 23 8.91 -0.55 -0.39
CA ALA A 23 8.90 -1.49 0.72
C ALA A 23 7.54 -1.51 1.43
N TRP A 24 6.94 -0.33 1.63
CA TRP A 24 5.61 -0.21 2.21
C TRP A 24 4.53 -0.85 1.33
N MET A 25 4.60 -0.69 0.01
CA MET A 25 3.69 -1.37 -0.94
C MET A 25 3.76 -2.90 -0.79
N GLY A 26 4.95 -3.47 -0.61
CA GLY A 26 5.11 -4.90 -0.36
C GLY A 26 4.42 -5.36 0.92
N ARG A 27 4.54 -4.58 2.01
CA ARG A 27 3.84 -4.82 3.28
C ARG A 27 2.33 -4.66 3.16
N PHE A 28 1.87 -3.77 2.29
CA PHE A 28 0.44 -3.64 1.97
C PHE A 28 -0.09 -4.93 1.34
N ILE A 29 0.63 -5.53 0.38
CA ILE A 29 0.23 -6.81 -0.20
C ILE A 29 0.22 -7.92 0.85
N ASP A 30 1.21 -8.00 1.75
CA ASP A 30 1.20 -8.98 2.85
C ASP A 30 -0.06 -8.86 3.73
N TYR A 31 -0.40 -7.62 4.09
CA TYR A 31 -1.61 -7.32 4.84
C TYR A 31 -2.88 -7.70 4.05
N ALA A 32 -2.93 -7.38 2.77
CA ALA A 32 -4.08 -7.66 1.93
C ALA A 32 -4.29 -9.17 1.70
N THR A 33 -3.21 -9.93 1.47
CA THR A 33 -3.23 -11.39 1.38
C THR A 33 -3.78 -12.02 2.67
N ALA A 34 -3.29 -11.60 3.84
CA ALA A 34 -3.82 -12.07 5.11
C ALA A 34 -5.32 -11.73 5.27
N LYS A 35 -5.70 -10.50 4.89
CA LYS A 35 -7.10 -10.05 4.95
C LYS A 35 -8.02 -10.86 4.02
N LEU A 36 -7.57 -11.17 2.79
CA LEU A 36 -8.33 -11.99 1.84
C LEU A 36 -8.52 -13.41 2.34
N GLY A 37 -7.50 -14.02 2.97
CA GLY A 37 -7.62 -15.33 3.61
C GLY A 37 -8.61 -15.37 4.79
N MET A 38 -8.90 -14.22 5.39
CA MET A 38 -9.86 -14.08 6.49
C MET A 38 -11.24 -13.56 6.03
N ALA A 39 -11.50 -13.46 4.73
CA ALA A 39 -12.67 -12.75 4.20
C ALA A 39 -14.00 -13.27 4.77
N ASP A 40 -14.18 -14.59 4.86
CA ASP A 40 -15.42 -15.19 5.39
C ASP A 40 -15.60 -14.93 6.89
N ALA A 41 -14.53 -15.02 7.68
CA ALA A 41 -14.56 -14.70 9.10
C ALA A 41 -14.84 -13.21 9.35
N LEU A 42 -14.23 -12.32 8.55
CA LEU A 42 -14.49 -10.89 8.62
C LEU A 42 -15.93 -10.54 8.20
N ARG A 43 -16.49 -11.25 7.22
CA ARG A 43 -17.90 -11.09 6.81
C ARG A 43 -18.85 -11.47 7.94
N ALA A 44 -18.62 -12.60 8.61
CA ALA A 44 -19.42 -13.03 9.76
C ALA A 44 -19.38 -12.01 10.91
N LEU A 45 -18.23 -11.38 11.16
CA LEU A 45 -18.11 -10.31 12.16
C LEU A 45 -18.95 -9.08 11.79
N VAL A 46 -18.92 -8.66 10.53
CA VAL A 46 -19.76 -7.55 10.04
C VAL A 46 -21.25 -7.88 10.18
N GLU A 47 -21.65 -9.09 9.83
CA GLU A 47 -23.03 -9.58 9.99
C GLU A 47 -23.47 -9.61 11.45
N SER A 48 -22.54 -9.83 12.39
CA SER A 48 -22.79 -9.74 13.84
C SER A 48 -22.84 -8.31 14.40
N GLY A 49 -22.69 -7.29 13.55
CA GLY A 49 -22.73 -5.87 13.94
C GLY A 49 -21.39 -5.29 14.41
N VAL A 50 -20.30 -6.06 14.36
CA VAL A 50 -18.94 -5.58 14.65
C VAL A 50 -18.35 -4.98 13.39
N ASN A 51 -17.90 -3.72 13.44
CA ASN A 51 -17.15 -3.11 12.33
C ASN A 51 -15.63 -3.27 12.57
N PRO A 52 -14.97 -4.30 12.01
CA PRO A 52 -13.52 -4.48 12.18
C PRO A 52 -12.67 -3.40 11.49
N TYR A 53 -13.30 -2.45 10.77
CA TYR A 53 -12.65 -1.40 9.99
C TYR A 53 -12.83 0.02 10.55
N ALA A 54 -13.57 0.21 11.64
CA ALA A 54 -13.99 1.53 12.12
C ALA A 54 -12.83 2.51 12.39
N GLN A 55 -11.71 2.02 12.93
CA GLN A 55 -10.54 2.86 13.25
C GLN A 55 -9.57 3.02 12.05
N SER A 56 -9.90 2.43 10.89
CA SER A 56 -8.89 2.06 9.89
C SER A 56 -8.90 2.89 8.60
N HIS A 57 -9.96 3.67 8.36
CA HIS A 57 -10.20 4.27 7.04
C HIS A 57 -9.28 5.47 6.73
N GLU A 58 -8.79 6.17 7.76
CA GLU A 58 -7.95 7.38 7.60
C GLU A 58 -6.44 7.09 7.70
N MET A 59 -6.04 6.04 8.42
CA MET A 59 -4.63 5.75 8.68
C MET A 59 -3.86 5.35 7.40
N MET A 60 -4.53 4.60 6.53
CA MET A 60 -3.96 4.09 5.28
C MET A 60 -3.65 5.21 4.28
N PRO A 61 -4.61 6.10 3.95
CA PRO A 61 -4.32 7.28 3.12
C PRO A 61 -3.24 8.17 3.72
N ALA A 62 -3.26 8.41 5.05
CA ALA A 62 -2.26 9.28 5.70
C ALA A 62 -0.83 8.72 5.58
N ALA A 63 -0.64 7.42 5.83
CA ALA A 63 0.66 6.76 5.67
C ALA A 63 1.15 6.86 4.23
N LEU A 64 0.27 6.60 3.25
CA LEU A 64 0.61 6.65 1.83
C LEU A 64 0.93 8.08 1.36
N THR A 65 0.18 9.09 1.82
CA THR A 65 0.48 10.51 1.58
C THR A 65 1.89 10.85 2.06
N SER A 66 2.28 10.45 3.27
CA SER A 66 3.61 10.76 3.81
C SER A 66 4.75 10.19 2.96
N LEU A 67 4.59 8.98 2.42
CA LEU A 67 5.57 8.31 1.58
C LEU A 67 5.65 8.95 0.18
N LEU A 68 4.49 9.31 -0.40
CA LEU A 68 4.42 10.00 -1.68
C LEU A 68 5.03 11.40 -1.58
N ASP A 69 4.65 12.20 -0.58
CA ASP A 69 5.16 13.56 -0.37
C ASP A 69 6.69 13.57 -0.19
N ALA A 70 7.23 12.64 0.61
CA ALA A 70 8.67 12.52 0.79
C ALA A 70 9.38 12.15 -0.53
N SER A 71 8.78 11.28 -1.34
CA SER A 71 9.34 10.84 -2.62
C SER A 71 9.29 11.93 -3.69
N VAL A 72 8.21 12.71 -3.71
CA VAL A 72 8.05 13.91 -4.55
C VAL A 72 9.05 14.98 -4.16
N LYS A 73 9.17 15.27 -2.86
CA LYS A 73 10.14 16.25 -2.33
C LYS A 73 11.58 15.86 -2.65
N ALA A 74 11.88 14.56 -2.67
CA ALA A 74 13.18 14.03 -3.09
C ALA A 74 13.38 14.05 -4.61
N GLY A 75 12.37 14.41 -5.40
CA GLY A 75 12.43 14.43 -6.86
C GLY A 75 12.52 13.03 -7.50
N THR A 76 12.13 11.99 -6.75
CA THR A 76 12.27 10.59 -7.19
C THR A 76 11.03 10.04 -7.89
N ILE A 77 9.87 10.68 -7.68
CA ILE A 77 8.61 10.35 -8.33
C ILE A 77 7.88 11.62 -8.81
N ARG A 78 6.96 11.44 -9.75
CA ARG A 78 6.04 12.48 -10.25
C ARG A 78 5.08 13.00 -9.16
N PRO A 79 4.69 14.29 -9.18
CA PRO A 79 3.89 14.91 -8.11
C PRO A 79 2.37 14.82 -8.30
N ASP A 80 1.89 14.29 -9.42
CA ASP A 80 0.48 14.37 -9.85
C ASP A 80 -0.36 13.12 -9.52
N ILE A 81 0.21 12.16 -8.78
CA ILE A 81 -0.52 10.97 -8.31
C ILE A 81 -0.93 11.16 -6.85
N THR A 82 -2.23 11.01 -6.58
CA THR A 82 -2.76 11.17 -5.22
C THR A 82 -2.62 9.88 -4.41
N ALA A 83 -2.66 10.00 -3.07
CA ALA A 83 -2.72 8.83 -2.19
C ALA A 83 -3.96 7.97 -2.45
N THR A 84 -5.09 8.58 -2.84
CA THR A 84 -6.32 7.86 -3.18
C THR A 84 -6.14 7.00 -4.43
N ASP A 85 -5.54 7.55 -5.50
CA ASP A 85 -5.26 6.81 -6.74
C ASP A 85 -4.27 5.67 -6.48
N MET A 86 -3.22 5.95 -5.72
CA MET A 86 -2.21 4.96 -5.37
C MET A 86 -2.81 3.84 -4.49
N PHE A 87 -3.69 4.18 -3.55
CA PHE A 87 -4.41 3.19 -2.75
C PHE A 87 -5.34 2.31 -3.60
N ALA A 88 -6.05 2.90 -4.57
CA ALA A 88 -6.89 2.16 -5.50
C ALA A 88 -6.04 1.20 -6.37
N ALA A 89 -4.89 1.65 -6.86
CA ALA A 89 -3.98 0.81 -7.63
C ALA A 89 -3.49 -0.40 -6.81
N LEU A 90 -3.03 -0.18 -5.57
CA LEU A 90 -2.60 -1.26 -4.69
C LEU A 90 -3.73 -2.24 -4.36
N THR A 91 -4.94 -1.71 -4.16
CA THR A 91 -6.14 -2.54 -3.93
C THR A 91 -6.43 -3.42 -5.16
N GLY A 92 -6.34 -2.86 -6.37
CA GLY A 92 -6.49 -3.63 -7.61
C GLY A 92 -5.45 -4.74 -7.75
N ILE A 93 -4.18 -4.45 -7.44
CA ILE A 93 -3.10 -5.45 -7.44
C ILE A 93 -3.41 -6.57 -6.43
N ALA A 94 -3.82 -6.22 -5.21
CA ALA A 94 -4.17 -7.19 -4.19
C ALA A 94 -5.38 -8.06 -4.59
N LEU A 95 -6.39 -7.49 -5.26
CA LEU A 95 -7.53 -8.27 -5.75
C LEU A 95 -7.14 -9.23 -6.88
N ALA A 96 -6.23 -8.80 -7.77
CA ALA A 96 -5.79 -9.60 -8.91
C ALA A 96 -4.74 -10.68 -8.54
N SER A 97 -3.93 -10.43 -7.52
CA SER A 97 -2.72 -11.21 -7.21
C SER A 97 -2.49 -11.46 -5.71
N GLY A 98 -3.54 -11.30 -4.89
CA GLY A 98 -3.44 -11.39 -3.42
C GLY A 98 -3.38 -12.79 -2.85
N LYS A 99 -3.40 -13.84 -3.67
CA LYS A 99 -3.15 -15.21 -3.19
C LYS A 99 -1.66 -15.47 -3.03
N SER A 100 -1.27 -16.29 -2.07
CA SER A 100 0.14 -16.55 -1.75
C SER A 100 0.94 -17.08 -2.95
N GLU A 101 0.35 -17.94 -3.77
CA GLU A 101 0.95 -18.47 -5.00
C GLU A 101 1.14 -17.42 -6.11
N GLN A 102 0.49 -16.26 -5.99
CA GLN A 102 0.59 -15.15 -6.94
C GLN A 102 1.55 -14.06 -6.45
N ARG A 103 2.31 -14.29 -5.37
CA ARG A 103 3.18 -13.26 -4.78
C ARG A 103 4.16 -12.66 -5.78
N GLU A 104 4.78 -13.49 -6.61
CA GLU A 104 5.71 -12.98 -7.64
C GLU A 104 5.03 -12.09 -8.68
N GLN A 105 3.76 -12.37 -9.02
CA GLN A 105 2.98 -11.49 -9.89
C GLN A 105 2.71 -10.15 -9.21
N ALA A 106 2.35 -10.16 -7.93
CA ALA A 106 2.15 -8.94 -7.15
C ALA A 106 3.42 -8.08 -7.14
N GLU A 107 4.59 -8.67 -6.86
CA GLU A 107 5.86 -7.93 -6.86
C GLU A 107 6.16 -7.27 -8.22
N ARG A 108 5.95 -7.99 -9.33
CA ARG A 108 6.11 -7.42 -10.68
C ARG A 108 5.15 -6.26 -10.97
N LEU A 109 3.90 -6.35 -10.49
CA LEU A 109 2.92 -5.27 -10.65
C LEU A 109 3.23 -4.06 -9.77
N LEU A 110 3.80 -4.28 -8.58
CA LEU A 110 4.33 -3.19 -7.74
C LEU A 110 5.51 -2.50 -8.41
N ASP A 111 6.43 -3.26 -9.00
CA ASP A 111 7.58 -2.71 -9.73
C ASP A 111 7.12 -1.90 -10.94
N LEU A 112 6.19 -2.43 -11.73
CA LEU A 112 5.57 -1.72 -12.86
C LEU A 112 4.92 -0.41 -12.40
N THR A 113 4.24 -0.42 -11.26
CA THR A 113 3.61 0.78 -10.70
C THR A 113 4.65 1.79 -10.27
N MET A 114 5.73 1.35 -9.59
CA MET A 114 6.85 2.22 -9.24
C MET A 114 7.54 2.81 -10.46
N ASP A 115 7.72 2.03 -11.53
CA ASP A 115 8.28 2.53 -12.80
C ASP A 115 7.40 3.63 -13.41
N GLY A 116 6.06 3.48 -13.34
CA GLY A 116 5.11 4.52 -13.78
C GLY A 116 5.10 5.79 -12.92
N LEU A 117 5.62 5.72 -11.69
CA LEU A 117 5.78 6.87 -10.79
C LEU A 117 7.09 7.62 -11.00
N ARG A 118 8.14 6.99 -11.55
CA ARG A 118 9.44 7.64 -11.71
C ARG A 118 9.30 8.91 -12.55
N THR A 119 9.99 9.96 -12.12
CA THR A 119 10.13 11.17 -12.96
C THR A 119 10.81 10.77 -14.26
N ALA A 120 10.27 11.18 -15.40
CA ALA A 120 10.99 11.07 -16.66
C ALA A 120 12.33 11.80 -16.51
N VAL A 121 13.44 11.12 -16.80
CA VAL A 121 14.71 11.80 -17.01
C VAL A 121 14.48 12.73 -18.20
N ARG A 122 14.44 14.05 -17.93
CA ARG A 122 14.44 15.06 -18.98
C ARG A 122 15.84 15.25 -19.52
#